data_AF-K2G836-F1
#
_entry.id   AF-K2G836-F1
#
_cell.length_a   1.000
_cell.length_b   1.000
_cell.length_c   1.000
_cell.angle_alpha   90.00
_cell.angle_beta   90.00
_cell.angle_gamma   90.00
#
_symmetry.space_group_name_H-M   'P 1'
#
loop_
_entity.id
_entity.type
_entity.pdbx_description
1 polymer ?
#
loop_
_entity_poly.entity_id
_entity_poly.type
_entity_poly.pdbx_seq_one_letter_code
_entity_poly.pdbx_strand_id
1 'polypeptide(L)'
;MKGYVRKRGKTWSFTVDLGIDPATGRRKQKTKSGFKTKKEAQAACNKIQQEINEDNYVNENAITFKKFAEEWLDMYANSVKISSVRVRRIEMRRLCNYFAYAKLQDINSVRYQKVLHDLHQQGYSYSSIDGVHSTARMIFKKAMCIWQEKNA
;
A
#
# COMPACT_ATOMS: atom_id res chain seq x y z
N MET A 1 -9.67 13.55 -2.45
CA MET A 1 -8.33 14.19 -2.65
C MET A 1 -8.52 15.63 -3.13
N LYS A 2 -7.55 16.54 -2.97
CA LYS A 2 -7.65 17.96 -3.39
C LYS A 2 -6.67 18.25 -4.53
N GLY A 3 -7.17 18.74 -5.67
CA GLY A 3 -6.38 19.30 -6.75
C GLY A 3 -6.51 20.83 -6.81
N TYR A 4 -5.50 21.53 -7.30
CA TYR A 4 -5.58 22.99 -7.52
C TYR A 4 -5.02 23.37 -8.89
N VAL A 5 -5.60 24.42 -9.45
CA VAL A 5 -5.23 24.99 -10.76
C VAL A 5 -4.50 26.30 -10.53
N ARG A 6 -3.37 26.50 -11.20
CA ARG A 6 -2.58 27.74 -11.15
C ARG A 6 -2.16 28.22 -12.55
N LYS A 7 -2.04 29.52 -12.71
CA LYS A 7 -1.50 30.15 -13.91
C LYS A 7 0.03 30.11 -13.88
N ARG A 8 0.67 29.75 -15.01
CA ARG A 8 2.12 29.81 -15.25
C ARG A 8 2.39 30.56 -16.54
N GLY A 9 2.73 31.86 -16.41
CA GLY A 9 2.97 32.74 -17.55
C GLY A 9 1.73 32.86 -18.45
N LYS A 10 1.86 32.44 -19.71
CA LYS A 10 0.77 32.43 -20.71
C LYS A 10 -0.12 31.17 -20.65
N THR A 11 0.22 30.18 -19.82
CA THR A 11 -0.48 28.88 -19.76
C THR A 11 -1.05 28.59 -18.38
N TRP A 12 -1.94 27.62 -18.30
CA TRP A 12 -2.53 27.09 -17.07
C TRP A 12 -1.99 25.69 -16.77
N SER A 13 -1.92 25.37 -15.48
CA SER A 13 -1.47 24.07 -14.98
C SER A 13 -2.33 23.63 -13.81
N PHE A 14 -2.45 22.32 -13.61
CA PHE A 14 -3.09 21.77 -12.43
C PHE A 14 -2.16 20.78 -11.73
N THR A 15 -2.32 20.64 -10.42
CA THR A 15 -1.68 19.61 -9.61
C THR A 15 -2.76 18.83 -8.87
N VAL A 16 -2.77 17.50 -9.01
CA VAL A 16 -3.64 16.58 -8.27
C VAL A 16 -2.79 15.73 -7.34
N ASP A 17 -3.28 15.56 -6.11
CA ASP A 17 -2.71 14.63 -5.14
C ASP A 17 -3.14 13.20 -5.47
N LEU A 18 -2.19 12.29 -5.65
CA LEU A 18 -2.40 10.87 -5.92
C LEU A 18 -2.32 10.01 -4.64
N GLY A 19 -2.14 10.63 -3.47
CA GLY A 19 -1.98 9.92 -2.19
C GLY A 19 -0.53 9.57 -1.87
N ILE A 20 -0.32 8.52 -1.09
CA ILE A 20 1.00 8.09 -0.62
C ILE A 20 1.53 6.99 -1.54
N ASP A 21 2.78 7.13 -1.98
CA ASP A 21 3.45 6.09 -2.74
C ASP A 21 3.72 4.87 -1.84
N PRO A 22 3.23 3.68 -2.20
CA PRO A 22 3.33 2.48 -1.36
C PRO A 22 4.75 1.94 -1.21
N ALA A 23 5.69 2.36 -2.08
CA ALA A 23 7.10 1.96 -2.00
C ALA A 23 7.93 2.92 -1.15
N THR A 24 7.62 4.23 -1.18
CA THR A 24 8.45 5.25 -0.50
C THR A 24 7.79 5.89 0.72
N GLY A 25 6.48 5.70 0.91
CA GLY A 25 5.71 6.38 1.95
C GLY A 25 5.58 7.89 1.73
N ARG A 26 6.03 8.42 0.58
CA ARG A 26 5.99 9.86 0.27
C ARG A 26 4.73 10.23 -0.50
N ARG A 27 4.28 11.47 -0.34
CA ARG A 27 3.17 12.03 -1.10
C ARG A 27 3.50 12.06 -2.60
N LYS A 28 2.62 11.47 -3.41
CA LYS A 28 2.74 11.43 -4.87
C LYS A 28 1.78 12.45 -5.47
N GLN A 29 2.31 13.39 -6.25
CA GLN A 29 1.49 14.39 -6.93
C GLN A 29 1.70 14.30 -8.44
N LYS A 30 0.62 14.49 -9.21
CA LYS A 30 0.67 14.60 -10.66
C LYS A 30 0.40 16.04 -11.07
N THR A 31 1.33 16.64 -11.79
CA THR A 31 1.18 17.99 -12.32
C THR A 31 1.13 17.93 -13.84
N LYS A 32 0.15 18.60 -14.46
CA LYS A 32 0.07 18.75 -15.91
C LYS A 32 -0.05 20.23 -16.26
N SER A 33 0.69 20.66 -17.27
CA SER A 33 0.77 22.05 -17.74
C SER A 33 0.54 22.15 -19.24
N GLY A 34 0.32 23.38 -19.74
CA GLY A 34 0.17 23.65 -21.18
C GLY A 34 -1.25 24.02 -21.62
N PHE A 35 -2.18 24.18 -20.69
CA PHE A 35 -3.56 24.55 -21.02
C PHE A 35 -3.65 26.03 -21.39
N LYS A 36 -4.44 26.36 -22.41
CA LYS A 36 -4.59 27.75 -22.87
C LYS A 36 -5.52 28.56 -21.96
N THR A 37 -6.51 27.89 -21.37
CA THR A 37 -7.52 28.53 -20.50
C THR A 37 -7.62 27.89 -19.13
N LYS A 38 -8.09 28.67 -18.14
CA LYS A 38 -8.40 28.16 -16.78
C LYS A 38 -9.44 27.04 -16.83
N LYS A 39 -10.45 27.19 -17.69
CA LYS A 39 -11.57 26.26 -17.82
C LYS A 39 -11.12 24.89 -18.33
N GLU A 40 -10.22 24.88 -19.31
CA GLU A 40 -9.62 23.66 -19.86
C GLU A 40 -8.77 22.93 -18.80
N ALA A 41 -7.94 23.67 -18.06
CA ALA A 41 -7.16 23.10 -16.96
C ALA A 41 -8.04 22.53 -15.83
N GLN A 42 -9.15 23.22 -15.50
CA GLN A 42 -10.10 22.75 -14.49
C GLN A 42 -10.85 21.49 -14.94
N ALA A 43 -11.29 21.43 -16.20
CA ALA A 43 -11.96 20.25 -16.75
C ALA A 43 -11.04 19.02 -16.72
N ALA A 44 -9.77 19.18 -17.13
CA ALA A 44 -8.79 18.11 -17.07
C ALA A 44 -8.47 17.69 -15.62
N CYS A 45 -8.40 18.64 -14.68
CA CYS A 45 -8.24 18.36 -13.25
C CYS A 45 -9.40 17.53 -12.71
N ASN A 46 -10.65 17.94 -13.00
CA ASN A 46 -11.86 17.26 -12.54
C ASN A 46 -11.95 15.84 -13.09
N LYS A 47 -11.60 15.63 -14.37
CA LYS A 47 -11.61 14.30 -14.99
C LYS A 47 -10.65 13.33 -14.28
N ILE A 48 -9.41 13.75 -14.04
CA ILE A 48 -8.44 12.93 -13.28
C ILE A 48 -8.93 12.68 -11.87
N GLN A 49 -9.57 13.66 -11.24
CA GLN A 49 -10.08 13.52 -9.89
C GLN A 49 -11.29 12.57 -9.81
N GLN A 50 -12.11 12.52 -10.86
CA GLN A 50 -13.17 11.52 -11.02
C GLN A 50 -12.59 10.13 -11.24
N GLU A 51 -11.62 9.94 -12.15
CA GLU A 51 -10.93 8.66 -12.36
C GLU A 51 -10.35 8.14 -11.03
N ILE A 52 -9.69 9.01 -10.27
CA ILE A 52 -9.14 8.67 -8.94
C ILE A 52 -10.25 8.36 -7.93
N ASN A 53 -11.36 9.09 -7.94
CA ASN A 53 -12.44 8.88 -6.99
C ASN A 53 -13.22 7.60 -7.31
N GLU A 54 -13.45 7.28 -8.58
CA GLU A 54 -14.08 6.02 -9.02
C GLU A 54 -13.20 4.82 -8.63
N ASP A 55 -11.88 4.90 -8.86
CA ASP A 55 -10.92 3.92 -8.36
C ASP A 55 -10.86 3.87 -6.82
N ASN A 56 -11.10 4.99 -6.13
CA ASN A 56 -11.08 5.04 -4.66
C ASN A 56 -12.39 4.66 -3.98
N TYR A 57 -13.53 4.78 -4.65
CA TYR A 57 -14.85 4.42 -4.11
C TYR A 57 -14.96 2.90 -3.90
N VAL A 58 -14.24 2.11 -4.71
CA VAL A 58 -14.03 0.66 -4.48
C VAL A 58 -13.09 0.39 -3.28
N ASN A 59 -12.32 1.39 -2.84
CA ASN A 59 -11.18 1.25 -1.91
C ASN A 59 -11.39 1.87 -0.52
N GLU A 60 -12.61 2.25 -0.12
CA GLU A 60 -12.89 2.91 1.16
C GLU A 60 -12.47 2.08 2.40
N ASN A 61 -12.19 0.77 2.23
CA ASN A 61 -11.67 -0.13 3.26
C ASN A 61 -10.17 -0.45 3.18
N ALA A 62 -9.39 0.31 2.40
CA ALA A 62 -7.99 -0.03 2.12
C ALA A 62 -7.05 0.19 3.34
N ILE A 63 -6.95 -0.81 4.20
CA ILE A 63 -5.95 -0.89 5.28
C ILE A 63 -4.55 -1.20 4.71
N THR A 64 -3.53 -0.51 5.22
CA THR A 64 -2.14 -0.77 4.85
C THR A 64 -1.65 -2.06 5.48
N PHE A 65 -0.69 -2.72 4.82
CA PHE A 65 -0.09 -3.96 5.33
C PHE A 65 0.50 -3.77 6.72
N LYS A 66 1.24 -2.67 6.96
CA LYS A 66 1.84 -2.43 8.29
C LYS A 66 0.78 -2.39 9.38
N LYS A 67 -0.28 -1.59 9.19
CA LYS A 67 -1.33 -1.42 10.18
C LYS A 67 -2.01 -2.75 10.49
N PHE A 68 -2.39 -3.48 9.44
CA PHE A 68 -3.01 -4.80 9.62
C PHE A 68 -2.07 -5.83 10.24
N ALA A 69 -0.79 -5.83 9.87
CA ALA A 69 0.19 -6.77 10.40
C ALA A 69 0.47 -6.54 11.89
N GLU A 70 0.45 -5.28 12.34
CA GLU A 70 0.53 -4.92 13.76
C GLU A 70 -0.71 -5.42 14.53
N GLU A 71 -1.91 -5.15 14.01
CA GLU A 71 -3.17 -5.67 14.59
C GLU A 71 -3.20 -7.22 14.63
N TRP A 72 -2.72 -7.87 13.57
CA TRP A 72 -2.57 -9.33 13.52
C TRP A 72 -1.60 -9.85 14.57
N LEU A 73 -0.47 -9.17 14.78
CA LEU A 73 0.53 -9.61 15.75
C LEU A 73 0.00 -9.52 17.18
N ASP A 74 -0.79 -8.49 17.50
CA ASP A 74 -1.43 -8.34 18.81
C ASP A 74 -2.47 -9.44 19.05
N MET A 75 -3.30 -9.76 18.05
CA MET A 75 -4.22 -10.90 18.12
C MET A 75 -3.48 -12.23 18.30
N TYR A 76 -2.41 -12.45 17.52
CA TYR A 76 -1.60 -13.66 17.58
C TYR A 76 -0.97 -13.85 18.96
N ALA A 77 -0.45 -12.76 19.55
CA ALA A 77 0.24 -12.78 20.83
C ALA A 77 -0.62 -13.29 22.00
N ASN A 78 -1.94 -13.10 21.94
CA ASN A 78 -2.85 -13.57 22.99
C ASN A 78 -3.00 -15.09 23.04
N SER A 79 -2.59 -15.80 22.00
CA SER A 79 -2.83 -17.25 21.85
C SER A 79 -1.56 -18.10 21.88
N VAL A 80 -0.37 -17.49 21.98
CA VAL A 80 0.91 -18.20 21.82
C VAL A 80 1.99 -17.72 22.79
N LYS A 81 3.04 -18.54 22.95
CA LYS A 81 4.20 -18.21 23.77
C LYS A 81 4.91 -16.95 23.24
N ILE A 82 5.44 -16.14 24.16
CA ILE A 82 6.19 -14.91 23.88
C ILE A 82 7.37 -15.16 22.92
N SER A 83 8.04 -16.31 23.04
CA SER A 83 9.14 -16.69 22.14
C SER A 83 8.69 -16.79 20.68
N SER A 84 7.51 -17.35 20.43
CA SER A 84 6.91 -17.43 19.10
C SER A 84 6.54 -16.04 18.56
N VAL A 85 5.95 -15.19 19.41
CA VAL A 85 5.62 -13.80 19.04
C VAL A 85 6.86 -13.02 18.63
N ARG A 86 7.98 -13.20 19.35
CA ARG A 86 9.24 -12.51 19.05
C ARG A 86 9.76 -12.86 17.65
N VAL A 87 9.72 -14.14 17.28
CA VAL A 87 10.14 -14.59 15.94
C VAL A 87 9.24 -14.00 14.86
N ARG A 88 7.91 -14.10 15.04
CA ARG A 88 6.92 -13.55 14.10
C ARG A 88 7.03 -12.03 13.95
N ARG A 89 7.35 -11.31 15.01
CA ARG A 89 7.59 -9.85 14.98
C ARG A 89 8.80 -9.49 14.10
N ILE A 90 9.89 -10.25 14.16
CA ILE A 90 11.08 -10.01 13.33
C ILE A 90 10.74 -10.26 11.86
N GLU A 91 10.06 -11.37 11.56
CA GLU A 91 9.63 -11.72 10.21
C GLU A 91 8.65 -10.69 9.63
N MET A 92 7.69 -10.24 10.42
CA MET A 92 6.76 -9.17 10.08
C MET A 92 7.49 -7.87 9.74
N ARG A 93 8.50 -7.46 10.53
CA ARG A 93 9.31 -6.27 10.22
C ARG A 93 10.01 -6.37 8.87
N ARG A 94 10.54 -7.55 8.53
CA ARG A 94 11.15 -7.78 7.20
C ARG A 94 10.14 -7.55 6.08
N LEU A 95 8.91 -8.04 6.22
CA LEU A 95 7.83 -7.78 5.25
C LEU A 95 7.47 -6.28 5.19
N CYS A 96 7.45 -5.59 6.33
CA CYS A 96 7.20 -4.15 6.39
C CYS A 96 8.24 -3.32 5.61
N ASN A 97 9.49 -3.78 5.48
CA ASN A 97 10.48 -3.09 4.65
C ASN A 97 10.06 -2.98 3.17
N TYR A 98 9.19 -3.87 2.69
CA TYR A 98 8.71 -3.89 1.30
C TYR A 98 7.27 -3.41 1.14
N PHE A 99 6.43 -3.69 2.15
CA PHE A 99 4.99 -3.54 2.05
C PHE A 99 4.39 -2.55 3.03
N ALA A 100 5.15 -1.91 3.92
CA ALA A 100 4.57 -1.15 5.04
C ALA A 100 3.43 -0.20 4.63
N TYR A 101 3.62 0.53 3.54
CA TYR A 101 2.67 1.52 3.02
C TYR A 101 1.79 1.00 1.89
N ALA A 102 2.02 -0.25 1.43
CA ALA A 102 1.15 -0.89 0.45
C ALA A 102 -0.21 -1.20 1.08
N LYS A 103 -1.29 -0.95 0.33
CA LYS A 103 -2.61 -1.47 0.69
C LYS A 103 -2.58 -2.99 0.55
N LEU A 104 -3.26 -3.70 1.45
CA LEU A 104 -3.26 -5.17 1.46
C LEU A 104 -3.71 -5.79 0.14
N GLN A 105 -4.76 -5.22 -0.47
CA GLN A 105 -5.30 -5.64 -1.75
C GLN A 105 -4.35 -5.41 -2.94
N ASP A 106 -3.39 -4.49 -2.83
CA ASP A 106 -2.44 -4.16 -3.90
C ASP A 106 -1.23 -5.13 -3.89
N ILE A 107 -1.16 -6.04 -2.91
CA ILE A 107 -0.09 -7.03 -2.80
C ILE A 107 -0.50 -8.27 -3.60
N ASN A 108 0.10 -8.43 -4.78
CA ASN A 108 -0.10 -9.59 -5.64
C ASN A 108 1.06 -10.60 -5.51
N SER A 109 0.81 -11.82 -6.00
CA SER A 109 1.78 -12.93 -5.95
C SER A 109 3.10 -12.61 -6.64
N VAL A 110 3.09 -11.84 -7.74
CA VAL A 110 4.32 -11.46 -8.46
C VAL A 110 5.19 -10.54 -7.61
N ARG A 111 4.60 -9.53 -7.00
CA ARG A 111 5.30 -8.59 -6.10
C ARG A 111 5.82 -9.33 -4.87
N TYR A 112 5.05 -10.28 -4.35
CA TYR A 112 5.46 -11.12 -3.23
C TYR A 112 6.64 -12.04 -3.56
N GLN A 113 6.62 -12.71 -4.72
CA GLN A 113 7.74 -13.54 -5.18
C GLN A 113 9.04 -12.74 -5.34
N LYS A 114 8.94 -11.50 -5.84
CA LYS A 114 10.10 -10.59 -5.92
C LYS A 114 10.72 -10.31 -4.55
N VAL A 115 9.91 -10.20 -3.49
CA VAL A 115 10.42 -10.01 -2.12
C VAL A 115 11.17 -11.25 -1.64
N LEU A 116 10.67 -12.46 -1.88
CA LEU A 116 11.38 -13.68 -1.50
C LEU A 116 12.70 -13.82 -2.26
N HIS A 117 12.70 -13.47 -3.55
CA HIS A 117 13.92 -13.45 -4.35
C HIS A 117 14.93 -12.41 -3.83
N ASP A 118 14.49 -11.20 -3.49
CA ASP A 118 15.37 -10.15 -2.97
C ASP A 118 15.99 -10.56 -1.60
N LEU A 119 15.21 -11.20 -0.73
CA LEU A 119 15.74 -11.78 0.51
C LEU A 119 16.78 -12.87 0.23
N HIS A 120 16.58 -13.69 -0.80
CA HIS A 120 17.60 -14.67 -1.20
C HIS A 120 18.88 -13.98 -1.70
N GLN A 121 18.77 -12.95 -2.54
CA GLN A 121 19.92 -12.18 -3.04
C GLN A 121 20.68 -11.43 -1.94
N GLN A 122 19.97 -11.01 -0.87
CA GLN A 122 20.58 -10.39 0.31
C GLN A 122 21.33 -11.40 1.21
N GLY A 123 21.36 -12.69 0.86
CA GLY A 123 22.10 -13.72 1.58
C GLY A 123 21.39 -14.28 2.80
N TYR A 124 20.07 -14.11 2.92
CA TYR A 124 19.32 -14.72 4.02
C TYR A 124 19.28 -16.26 3.89
N SER A 125 19.39 -16.95 5.03
CA SER A 125 19.26 -18.41 5.07
C SER A 125 17.87 -18.85 4.61
N TYR A 126 17.78 -20.06 4.04
CA TYR A 126 16.50 -20.66 3.64
C TYR A 126 15.49 -20.69 4.80
N SER A 127 15.95 -21.06 6.00
CA SER A 127 15.13 -21.06 7.23
C SER A 127 14.57 -19.67 7.57
N SER A 128 15.32 -18.60 7.32
CA SER A 128 14.85 -17.24 7.55
C SER A 128 13.80 -16.81 6.54
N ILE A 129 13.98 -17.20 5.27
CA ILE A 129 13.03 -16.92 4.18
C ILE A 129 11.75 -17.71 4.41
N ASP A 130 11.84 -18.98 4.80
CA ASP A 130 10.70 -19.83 5.13
C ASP A 130 9.90 -19.30 6.32
N GLY A 131 10.58 -18.80 7.35
CA GLY A 131 9.95 -18.11 8.47
C GLY A 131 9.17 -16.87 8.03
N VAL A 132 9.77 -16.03 7.18
CA VAL A 132 9.10 -14.87 6.58
C VAL A 132 7.90 -15.30 5.73
N HIS A 133 8.04 -16.37 4.95
CA HIS A 133 6.97 -16.89 4.12
C HIS A 133 5.78 -17.39 4.95
N SER A 134 6.07 -18.16 6.00
CA SER A 134 5.10 -18.66 6.95
C SER A 134 4.32 -17.53 7.63
N THR A 135 5.01 -16.48 8.08
CA THR A 135 4.37 -15.31 8.71
C THR A 135 3.49 -14.55 7.73
N ALA A 136 3.98 -14.30 6.52
CA ALA A 136 3.20 -13.65 5.48
C ALA A 136 1.91 -14.42 5.20
N ARG A 137 1.99 -15.75 5.08
CA ARG A 137 0.82 -16.61 4.85
C ARG A 137 -0.21 -16.50 5.98
N MET A 138 0.22 -16.44 7.24
CA MET A 138 -0.69 -16.26 8.38
C MET A 138 -1.40 -14.91 8.34
N ILE A 139 -0.66 -13.83 8.05
CA ILE A 139 -1.20 -12.48 7.94
C ILE A 139 -2.24 -12.42 6.81
N PHE A 140 -1.89 -12.86 5.60
CA PHE A 140 -2.79 -12.83 4.45
C PHE A 140 -4.01 -13.72 4.64
N LYS A 141 -3.87 -14.90 5.26
CA LYS A 141 -5.00 -15.77 5.59
C LYS A 141 -5.99 -15.08 6.53
N LYS A 142 -5.50 -14.38 7.57
CA LYS A 142 -6.37 -13.63 8.49
C LYS A 142 -7.05 -12.46 7.79
N ALA A 143 -6.33 -11.76 6.90
CA ALA A 143 -6.89 -10.67 6.10
C ALA A 143 -8.06 -11.14 5.22
N MET A 144 -7.88 -12.27 4.53
CA MET A 144 -8.93 -12.89 3.72
C MET A 144 -10.15 -13.30 4.55
N CYS A 145 -9.95 -13.86 5.73
CA CYS A 145 -11.05 -14.26 6.62
C CYS A 145 -11.89 -13.05 7.05
N ILE A 146 -11.24 -11.97 7.54
CA ILE A 146 -11.94 -10.73 7.93
C ILE A 146 -12.64 -10.09 6.73
N TRP A 147 -12.03 -10.16 5.54
CA TRP A 147 -12.66 -9.64 4.32
C TRP A 147 -13.93 -10.45 3.97
N GLN A 148 -13.89 -11.78 4.07
CA GLN A 148 -15.06 -12.62 3.85
C GLN A 148 -16.19 -12.32 4.85
N GLU A 149 -15.87 -12.15 6.14
CA GLU A 149 -16.85 -11.81 7.19
C GLU A 149 -17.57 -10.47 6.94
N LYS A 150 -16.90 -9.49 6.32
CA LYS A 150 -17.48 -8.17 6.03
C LYS A 150 -18.31 -8.12 4.74
N ASN A 151 -18.18 -9.11 3.87
CA ASN A 151 -18.85 -9.18 2.57
C ASN A 151 -19.82 -10.37 2.45
N ALA A 152 -20.07 -11.08 3.57
CA ALA A 152 -21.08 -12.12 3.72
C ALA A 152 -22.36 -11.53 4.31
#